data_AF-A0A6J0C414-F1
#
_entry.id   AF-A0A6J0C414-F1
#
_cell.length_a   1.000
_cell.length_b   1.000
_cell.length_c   1.000
_cell.angle_alpha   90.00
_cell.angle_beta   90.00
_cell.angle_gamma   90.00
#
_symmetry.space_group_name_H-M   'P 1'
#
loop_
_entity.id
_entity.type
_entity.pdbx_description
1 polymer ?
#
loop_
_entity_poly.entity_id
_entity_poly.type
_entity_poly.pdbx_seq_one_letter_code
_entity_poly.pdbx_strand_id
1 'polypeptide(L)'
;MEISILRFRIKTLPPMIFENFNSLETLNLQNNKMTHVPEEVMETVIDTLQVIDLTDNPLICDCELQWYSNWLKNLRDKDDEVMTKKRTVCTMSNEHREYAVQNLPLDRMGCQPIAEEKSSSGNLAVKLVGLQFVITVSFVVLF
;
A
#
# COMPACT_ATOMS: atom_id res chain seq x y z
N MET A 1 -9.74 5.08 19.31
CA MET A 1 -10.59 6.04 18.56
C MET A 1 -11.26 5.33 17.38
N GLU A 2 -12.46 5.77 16.96
CA GLU A 2 -13.20 5.16 15.85
C GLU A 2 -13.56 6.18 14.76
N ILE A 3 -13.42 5.77 13.49
CA ILE A 3 -13.92 6.49 12.30
C ILE A 3 -14.80 5.55 11.48
N SER A 4 -16.04 5.96 11.21
CA SER A 4 -17.01 5.19 10.43
C SER A 4 -17.52 6.01 9.23
N ILE A 5 -17.19 5.56 8.02
CA ILE A 5 -17.56 6.17 6.74
C ILE A 5 -18.32 5.13 5.90
N LEU A 6 -19.65 5.12 6.01
CA LEU A 6 -20.52 4.07 5.49
C LEU A 6 -21.44 4.59 4.39
N ARG A 7 -21.58 3.87 3.27
CA ARG A 7 -22.58 4.18 2.22
C ARG A 7 -22.43 5.54 1.56
N PHE A 8 -21.21 6.11 1.57
CA PHE A 8 -20.90 7.38 0.92
C PHE A 8 -20.47 7.23 -0.54
N ARG A 9 -20.46 5.99 -1.07
CA ARG A 9 -20.02 5.67 -2.45
C ARG A 9 -18.58 6.10 -2.74
N ILE A 10 -17.73 6.13 -1.71
CA ILE A 10 -16.33 6.51 -1.83
C ILE A 10 -15.60 5.44 -2.66
N LYS A 11 -14.77 5.90 -3.58
CA LYS A 11 -13.95 5.03 -4.45
C LYS A 11 -12.48 5.02 -4.03
N THR A 12 -11.97 6.16 -3.58
CA THR A 12 -10.58 6.36 -3.19
C THR A 12 -10.52 7.20 -1.93
N LEU A 13 -9.48 6.98 -1.13
CA LEU A 13 -9.15 7.82 0.01
C LEU A 13 -8.05 8.81 -0.42
N PRO A 14 -8.15 10.10 -0.04
CA PRO A 14 -7.08 11.05 -0.26
C PRO A 14 -5.78 10.60 0.44
N PRO A 15 -4.61 10.91 -0.13
CA PRO A 15 -3.35 10.77 0.59
C PRO A 15 -3.40 11.53 1.93
N MET A 16 -2.73 11.01 2.95
CA MET A 16 -2.59 11.66 4.27
C MET A 16 -3.92 11.90 5.03
N ILE A 17 -5.05 11.32 4.61
CA ILE A 17 -6.33 11.47 5.32
C ILE A 17 -6.25 11.03 6.79
N PHE A 18 -5.31 10.12 7.11
CA PHE A 18 -5.11 9.59 8.45
C PHE A 18 -3.90 10.15 9.21
N GLU A 19 -3.17 11.14 8.66
CA GLU A 19 -1.88 11.61 9.19
C GLU A 19 -1.93 12.10 10.66
N ASN A 20 -3.06 12.63 11.10
CA ASN A 20 -3.23 13.14 12.47
C ASN A 20 -3.99 12.17 13.40
N PHE A 21 -4.29 10.96 12.95
CA PHE A 21 -5.12 10.00 13.66
C PHE A 21 -4.30 8.87 14.33
N ASN A 22 -3.22 9.25 15.03
CA ASN A 22 -2.25 8.34 15.67
C ASN A 22 -2.79 7.44 16.79
N SER A 23 -4.11 7.44 17.03
CA SER A 23 -4.77 6.61 18.04
C SER A 23 -6.04 5.96 17.48
N LEU A 24 -6.13 5.86 16.15
CA LEU A 24 -7.24 5.23 15.44
C LEU A 24 -7.19 3.72 15.64
N GLU A 25 -8.21 3.18 16.29
CA GLU A 25 -8.31 1.75 16.61
C GLU A 25 -9.32 1.06 15.70
N THR A 26 -10.38 1.77 15.28
CA THR A 26 -11.43 1.23 14.42
C THR A 26 -11.65 2.13 13.21
N LEU A 27 -11.56 1.54 12.03
CA LEU A 27 -11.88 2.17 10.75
C LEU A 27 -12.94 1.35 10.01
N ASN A 28 -14.09 1.93 9.77
CA ASN A 28 -15.19 1.26 9.10
C ASN A 28 -15.50 1.94 7.77
N LEU A 29 -15.18 1.26 6.67
CA LEU A 29 -15.38 1.73 5.29
C LEU A 29 -16.39 0.84 4.55
N GLN A 30 -17.20 0.08 5.29
CA GLN A 30 -18.09 -0.91 4.70
C GLN A 30 -19.13 -0.27 3.76
N ASN A 31 -19.56 -1.02 2.75
CA ASN A 31 -20.61 -0.62 1.80
C ASN A 31 -20.30 0.71 1.08
N ASN A 32 -19.08 0.85 0.57
CA ASN A 32 -18.69 1.93 -0.34
C ASN A 32 -18.50 1.38 -1.76
N LYS A 33 -17.62 2.00 -2.55
CA LYS A 33 -17.30 1.63 -3.93
C LYS A 33 -15.79 1.53 -4.15
N MET A 34 -15.07 1.16 -3.10
CA MET A 34 -13.62 1.02 -3.13
C MET A 34 -13.25 -0.25 -3.89
N THR A 35 -12.36 -0.12 -4.87
CA THR A 35 -11.73 -1.25 -5.56
C THR A 35 -10.38 -1.59 -4.95
N HIS A 36 -9.68 -0.57 -4.45
CA HIS A 36 -8.40 -0.68 -3.76
C HIS A 36 -8.38 0.30 -2.59
N VAL A 37 -7.52 0.00 -1.62
CA VAL A 37 -7.11 0.91 -0.56
C VAL A 37 -5.58 0.84 -0.58
N PRO A 38 -4.88 1.88 -1.05
CA PRO A 38 -3.42 1.84 -1.14
C PRO A 38 -2.77 1.72 0.26
N GLU A 39 -1.69 0.96 0.36
CA GLU A 39 -0.96 0.75 1.61
C GLU A 39 -0.43 2.06 2.18
N GLU A 40 0.00 2.98 1.31
CA GLU A 40 0.56 4.29 1.66
C GLU A 40 -0.46 5.18 2.39
N VAL A 41 -1.75 4.99 2.12
CA VAL A 41 -2.81 5.72 2.82
C VAL A 41 -2.96 5.21 4.26
N MET A 42 -2.69 3.92 4.48
CA MET A 42 -2.87 3.23 5.76
C MET A 42 -1.62 3.26 6.64
N GLU A 43 -0.44 3.55 6.08
CA GLU A 43 0.88 3.49 6.75
C GLU A 43 0.90 4.16 8.13
N THR A 44 0.26 5.33 8.27
CA THR A 44 0.25 6.11 9.52
C THR A 44 -0.60 5.53 10.65
N VAL A 45 -1.55 4.65 10.33
CA VAL A 45 -2.54 4.12 11.31
C VAL A 45 -2.53 2.60 11.43
N ILE A 46 -1.86 1.89 10.52
CA ILE A 46 -1.88 0.43 10.43
C ILE A 46 -1.44 -0.27 11.73
N ASP A 47 -0.49 0.32 12.46
CA ASP A 47 0.04 -0.23 13.72
C ASP A 47 -0.91 -0.04 14.91
N THR A 48 -1.79 0.96 14.84
CA THR A 48 -2.76 1.29 15.89
C THR A 48 -4.13 0.68 15.66
N LEU A 49 -4.42 0.33 14.40
CA LEU A 49 -5.70 -0.25 13.99
C LEU A 49 -5.88 -1.67 14.51
N GLN A 50 -6.97 -1.87 15.23
CA GLN A 50 -7.44 -3.16 15.73
C GLN A 50 -8.57 -3.71 14.84
N VAL A 51 -9.38 -2.82 14.26
CA VAL A 51 -10.55 -3.17 13.45
C VAL A 51 -10.56 -2.36 12.15
N ILE A 52 -10.66 -3.06 11.02
CA ILE A 52 -10.87 -2.47 9.69
C ILE A 52 -11.96 -3.26 8.98
N ASP A 53 -13.11 -2.63 8.73
CA ASP A 53 -14.21 -3.24 7.97
C ASP A 53 -14.25 -2.67 6.54
N LEU A 54 -13.83 -3.49 5.56
CA LEU A 54 -13.92 -3.20 4.12
C LEU A 54 -15.04 -3.97 3.43
N THR A 55 -15.92 -4.65 4.19
CA THR A 55 -16.98 -5.50 3.60
C THR A 55 -17.94 -4.70 2.71
N ASP A 56 -18.62 -5.37 1.79
CA ASP A 56 -19.52 -4.76 0.82
C ASP A 56 -18.87 -3.70 -0.10
N ASN A 57 -17.57 -3.82 -0.35
CA ASN A 57 -16.85 -3.06 -1.37
C ASN A 57 -16.45 -3.95 -2.56
N PRO A 58 -16.45 -3.44 -3.80
CA PRO A 58 -16.03 -4.18 -5.00
C PRO A 58 -14.49 -4.28 -5.09
N LEU A 59 -13.85 -4.82 -4.06
CA LEU A 59 -12.39 -4.95 -3.98
C LEU A 59 -11.85 -5.85 -5.09
N ILE A 60 -10.68 -5.53 -5.62
CA ILE A 60 -9.99 -6.36 -6.62
C ILE A 60 -8.93 -7.22 -5.92
N CYS A 61 -8.84 -8.50 -6.30
CA CYS A 61 -7.84 -9.44 -5.78
C CYS A 61 -6.51 -9.31 -6.53
N ASP A 62 -5.76 -8.23 -6.31
CA ASP A 62 -4.42 -8.06 -6.86
C ASP A 62 -3.41 -7.65 -5.78
N CYS A 63 -2.17 -7.39 -6.19
CA CYS A 63 -1.11 -7.13 -5.23
C CYS A 63 -1.27 -5.82 -4.44
N GLU A 64 -2.08 -4.86 -4.91
CA GLU A 64 -2.35 -3.65 -4.13
C GLU A 64 -3.09 -3.96 -2.82
N LEU A 65 -3.83 -5.07 -2.76
CA LEU A 65 -4.55 -5.52 -1.56
C LEU A 65 -3.69 -6.40 -0.63
N GLN A 66 -2.39 -6.58 -0.91
CA GLN A 66 -1.51 -7.46 -0.13
C GLN A 66 -1.42 -7.07 1.34
N TRP A 67 -1.35 -5.78 1.64
CA TRP A 67 -1.20 -5.26 3.00
C TRP A 67 -2.38 -5.69 3.87
N TYR A 68 -3.59 -5.69 3.29
CA TYR A 68 -4.82 -6.06 4.00
C TYR A 68 -4.86 -7.57 4.25
N SER A 69 -4.42 -8.38 3.28
CA SER A 69 -4.26 -9.83 3.46
C SER A 69 -3.27 -10.14 4.60
N ASN A 70 -2.14 -9.43 4.64
CA ASN A 70 -1.13 -9.59 5.69
C ASN A 70 -1.63 -9.11 7.05
N TRP A 71 -2.31 -7.96 7.10
CA TRP A 71 -2.92 -7.42 8.32
C TRP A 71 -3.95 -8.38 8.91
N LEU A 72 -4.82 -8.98 8.08
CA LEU A 72 -5.80 -9.99 8.51
C LEU A 72 -5.12 -11.25 9.08
N LYS A 73 -3.98 -11.67 8.53
CA LYS A 73 -3.21 -12.81 9.07
C LYS A 73 -2.64 -12.48 10.46
N ASN A 74 -2.02 -11.31 10.60
CA ASN A 74 -1.46 -10.84 11.88
C ASN A 74 -2.52 -10.70 12.98
N LEU A 75 -3.77 -10.38 12.63
CA LEU A 75 -4.88 -10.37 13.59
C LEU A 75 -5.31 -11.76 14.04
N ARG A 76 -5.34 -12.74 13.13
CA ARG A 76 -5.71 -14.13 13.47
C ARG A 76 -4.72 -14.75 14.45
N ASP A 77 -3.45 -14.36 14.38
CA ASP A 77 -2.40 -14.82 15.28
C ASP A 77 -2.52 -14.25 16.71
N LYS A 78 -3.40 -13.25 16.94
CA LYS A 78 -3.61 -12.59 18.23
C LYS A 78 -4.86 -13.04 19.01
N ASP A 79 -5.61 -14.03 18.50
CA ASP A 79 -6.84 -14.62 19.06
C ASP A 79 -7.93 -13.62 19.48
N ASP A 80 -8.97 -13.50 18.65
CA ASP A 80 -10.33 -13.20 19.10
C ASP A 80 -11.36 -13.79 18.12
N GLU A 81 -12.21 -14.67 18.66
CA GLU A 81 -13.33 -15.37 18.01
C GLU A 81 -14.40 -14.42 17.39
N VAL A 82 -14.19 -13.10 17.51
CA VAL A 82 -15.18 -12.05 17.27
C VAL A 82 -15.03 -11.40 15.88
N MET A 83 -13.83 -11.35 15.29
CA MET A 83 -13.60 -10.77 13.95
C MET A 83 -13.70 -11.80 12.80
N THR A 84 -13.88 -13.08 13.09
CA THR A 84 -13.94 -14.18 12.10
C THR A 84 -15.29 -14.33 11.40
N LYS A 85 -16.33 -13.60 11.83
CA LYS A 85 -17.70 -13.78 11.29
C LYS A 85 -17.99 -13.00 10.02
N LYS A 86 -17.19 -11.99 9.67
CA LYS A 86 -17.29 -11.25 8.41
C LYS A 86 -16.00 -11.44 7.60
N ARG A 87 -16.10 -12.26 6.55
CA ARG A 87 -14.99 -12.48 5.61
C ARG A 87 -15.06 -11.41 4.54
N THR A 88 -14.07 -10.53 4.49
CA THR A 88 -13.93 -9.60 3.36
C THR A 88 -13.64 -10.41 2.09
N VAL A 89 -14.39 -10.12 1.03
CA VAL A 89 -14.23 -10.73 -0.29
C VAL A 89 -13.64 -9.72 -1.26
N CYS A 90 -12.86 -10.21 -2.21
CA CYS A 90 -12.39 -9.46 -3.37
C CYS A 90 -12.77 -10.23 -4.64
N THR A 91 -12.79 -9.55 -5.78
CA THR A 91 -13.04 -10.15 -7.10
C THR A 91 -11.75 -10.23 -7.90
N MET A 92 -11.46 -11.39 -8.47
CA MET A 92 -10.32 -11.55 -9.37
C MET A 92 -10.72 -11.14 -10.80
N SER A 93 -10.08 -10.11 -11.36
CA SER A 93 -10.50 -9.49 -12.63
C SER A 93 -10.41 -10.42 -13.85
N ASN A 94 -9.46 -11.36 -13.87
CA ASN A 94 -9.31 -12.33 -14.95
C ASN A 94 -10.36 -13.46 -14.91
N GLU A 95 -10.81 -13.83 -13.71
CA GLU A 95 -11.72 -14.96 -13.48
C GLU A 95 -13.17 -14.53 -13.20
N HIS A 96 -13.40 -13.25 -12.91
CA HIS A 96 -14.69 -12.69 -12.49
C HIS A 96 -15.31 -13.44 -11.31
N ARG A 97 -14.45 -13.92 -10.40
CA ARG A 97 -14.83 -14.76 -9.26
C ARG A 97 -14.41 -14.11 -7.95
N GLU A 98 -15.28 -14.25 -6.95
CA GLU A 98 -15.04 -13.78 -5.61
C GLU A 98 -14.16 -14.75 -4.81
N TYR A 99 -13.24 -14.18 -4.04
CA TYR A 99 -12.32 -14.87 -3.17
C TYR A 99 -12.28 -14.21 -1.79
N ALA A 100 -12.17 -15.04 -0.75
CA ALA A 100 -11.94 -14.58 0.60
C ALA A 100 -10.51 -14.04 0.74
N VAL A 101 -10.35 -12.76 1.07
CA VAL A 101 -9.03 -12.10 1.10
C VAL A 101 -8.07 -12.81 2.06
N GLN A 102 -8.54 -13.21 3.25
CA GLN A 102 -7.71 -13.88 4.26
C GLN A 102 -7.18 -15.26 3.84
N ASN A 103 -7.76 -15.89 2.81
CA ASN A 103 -7.41 -17.24 2.36
C ASN A 103 -6.75 -17.25 0.98
N LEU A 104 -6.61 -16.09 0.32
CA LEU A 104 -6.01 -16.00 -1.00
C LEU A 104 -4.49 -15.82 -0.84
N PRO A 105 -3.67 -16.70 -1.45
CA PRO A 105 -2.22 -16.60 -1.33
C PRO A 105 -1.69 -15.49 -2.26
N LEU A 106 -0.58 -14.85 -1.84
CA LEU A 106 -0.07 -13.62 -2.48
C LEU A 106 0.42 -13.84 -3.92
N ASP A 107 0.90 -15.05 -4.23
CA ASP A 107 1.27 -15.46 -5.58
C ASP A 107 0.07 -15.43 -6.53
N ARG A 108 -1.13 -15.85 -6.08
CA ARG A 108 -2.37 -15.74 -6.89
C ARG A 108 -2.86 -14.32 -7.04
N MET A 109 -2.52 -13.42 -6.12
CA MET A 109 -2.77 -11.98 -6.24
C MET A 109 -1.78 -11.30 -7.20
N GLY A 110 -0.83 -12.04 -7.77
CA GLY A 110 0.17 -11.50 -8.69
C GLY A 110 1.27 -10.72 -7.98
N CYS A 111 1.47 -10.92 -6.67
CA CYS A 111 2.56 -10.28 -5.96
C CYS A 111 3.89 -10.92 -6.33
N GLN A 112 4.84 -10.07 -6.74
CA GLN A 112 6.23 -10.48 -6.84
C GLN A 112 6.79 -10.58 -5.42
N PRO A 113 7.58 -11.63 -5.10
CA PRO A 113 8.40 -11.60 -3.91
C PRO A 113 9.22 -10.32 -3.98
N ILE A 114 9.25 -9.54 -2.89
CA ILE A 114 10.26 -8.49 -2.73
C ILE A 114 11.60 -9.24 -2.64
N ALA A 115 12.17 -9.61 -3.78
CA ALA A 115 13.60 -9.62 -3.89
C ALA A 115 14.00 -8.21 -3.48
N GLU A 116 14.91 -8.09 -2.51
CA GLU A 116 15.59 -6.84 -2.25
C GLU A 116 16.27 -6.38 -3.55
N GLU A 117 15.53 -5.72 -4.42
CA GLU A 117 16.08 -5.00 -5.55
C GLU A 117 16.75 -3.78 -4.96
N LYS A 118 18.04 -3.95 -4.65
CA LYS A 118 19.02 -2.93 -4.96
C LYS A 118 18.61 -2.34 -6.30
N SER A 119 18.20 -1.08 -6.26
CA SER A 119 18.01 -0.22 -7.42
C SER A 119 18.98 -0.63 -8.53
N SER A 120 18.42 -1.28 -9.54
CA SER A 120 19.11 -1.64 -10.77
C SER A 120 19.61 -0.33 -11.38
N SER A 121 20.89 -0.04 -11.14
CA SER A 121 21.70 0.88 -11.92
C SER A 121 21.67 0.43 -13.38
N GLY A 122 20.61 0.82 -14.09
CA GLY A 122 20.64 0.96 -15.54
C GLY A 122 21.69 2.03 -15.87
N ASN A 123 22.79 1.59 -16.48
CA ASN A 123 23.79 2.48 -17.05
C ASN A 123 23.12 3.49 -17.99
N LEU A 124 23.13 4.77 -17.61
CA LEU A 124 22.96 5.88 -18.54
C LEU A 124 23.91 7.01 -18.16
N ALA A 125 25.07 7.01 -18.82
CA ALA A 125 25.97 8.12 -19.07
C ALA A 125 25.81 9.36 -18.17
N VAL A 126 26.61 9.42 -17.09
CA VAL A 126 26.97 10.70 -16.46
C VAL A 126 27.78 11.49 -17.49
N LYS A 127 27.11 12.33 -18.27
CA LYS A 127 27.78 13.41 -19.00
C LYS A 127 28.41 14.33 -17.96
N LEU A 128 29.73 14.31 -17.89
CA LEU A 128 30.55 15.29 -17.18
C LEU A 128 30.28 16.69 -17.75
N VAL A 129 29.29 17.39 -17.21
CA VAL A 129 29.11 18.83 -17.39
C VAL A 129 29.19 19.44 -16.01
N GLY A 130 30.41 19.80 -15.61
CA GLY A 130 30.67 20.34 -14.28
C GLY A 130 32.15 20.35 -13.90
N LEU A 131 33.05 20.62 -14.84
CA LEU A 131 34.43 20.96 -14.53
C LEU A 131 34.88 22.17 -15.38
N GLN A 132 34.17 23.27 -15.21
CA GLN A 132 34.78 24.59 -15.35
C GLN A 132 34.79 25.22 -13.96
N PHE A 133 35.85 25.97 -13.66
CA PHE A 133 36.20 26.56 -12.37
C PHE A 133 37.05 25.69 -11.44
N VAL A 134 38.23 25.27 -11.94
CA VAL A 134 39.43 25.36 -11.09
C VAL A 134 40.50 26.10 -11.88
N ILE A 135 40.79 27.30 -11.43
CA ILE A 135 41.82 28.21 -11.92
C ILE A 135 43.18 27.53 -11.68
N THR A 136 43.88 27.17 -12.75
CA THR A 136 45.33 26.97 -12.70
C THR A 136 45.98 28.08 -13.54
N VAL A 137 46.30 29.18 -12.86
CA VAL A 137 47.35 30.10 -13.29
C VAL A 137 48.65 29.30 -13.30
N SER A 138 49.28 29.11 -14.46
CA SER A 138 50.74 29.20 -14.68
C SER A 138 51.17 28.59 -16.04
N PHE A 139 51.98 29.37 -16.79
CA PHE A 139 52.76 29.06 -18.01
C PHE A 139 51.93 28.83 -19.29
N VAL A 140 52.05 29.65 -20.35
CA VAL A 140 53.20 29.86 -21.27
C VAL A 140 52.97 31.22 -21.97
N VAL A 141 53.72 32.31 -21.69
CA VAL A 141 54.98 32.76 -22.32
C VAL A 141 55.01 32.71 -23.87
N LEU A 142 55.12 33.90 -24.50
CA LEU A 142 55.53 34.22 -25.89
C LEU A 142 54.52 33.91 -27.03
N PHE A 143 53.85 34.96 -27.53
CA PHE A 143 54.17 35.64 -28.80
C PHE A 143 53.44 37.00 -28.84
#